data_AF-A0A2V9YF06-F1
#
_entry.id   AF-A0A2V9YF06-F1
#
_cell.length_a   1.000
_cell.length_b   1.000
_cell.length_c   1.000
_cell.angle_alpha   90.00
_cell.angle_beta   90.00
_cell.angle_gamma   90.00
#
_symmetry.space_group_name_H-M   'P 1'
#
loop_
_entity.id
_entity.type
_entity.pdbx_description
1 polymer ?
#
loop_
_entity_poly.entity_id
_entity_poly.type
_entity_poly.pdbx_seq_one_letter_code
_entity_poly.pdbx_strand_id
1 'polypeptide(L)' 'MQIYFDCGSEDDFGFDAGAVALDKLLGSRHIPHEFHLYPGSHNWIYVAEHLPALLQFHFRAFESASRQGNSSQ' A
#
# COMPACT_ATOMS: atom_id res chain seq x y z
N MET A 1 -12.95 2.13 -4.00
CA MET A 1 -11.78 1.22 -4.05
C MET A 1 -10.60 1.96 -3.47
N GLN A 2 -9.87 1.39 -2.51
CA GLN A 2 -8.65 1.98 -1.93
C GLN A 2 -7.52 0.98 -2.11
N ILE A 3 -6.37 1.42 -2.61
CA ILE A 3 -5.22 0.58 -2.95
C ILE A 3 -4.02 1.02 -2.12
N TYR A 4 -3.35 0.06 -1.49
CA TYR A 4 -2.08 0.24 -0.78
C TYR A 4 -1.12 -0.87 -1.19
N PHE A 5 0.14 -0.53 -1.40
CA PHE A 5 1.23 -1.49 -1.56
C PHE A 5 2.55 -0.86 -1.14
N ASP A 6 3.47 -1.68 -0.67
CA ASP A 6 4.84 -1.26 -0.36
C ASP A 6 5.84 -2.31 -0.88
N CYS A 7 7.11 -1.90 -0.98
CA CYS A 7 8.20 -2.79 -1.32
C CYS A 7 9.51 -2.32 -0.66
N GLY A 8 10.41 -3.27 -0.44
CA GLY A 8 11.77 -3.01 0.02
C GLY A 8 12.67 -2.54 -1.13
N SER A 9 13.49 -1.51 -0.92
CA SER A 9 14.46 -1.03 -1.91
C SER A 9 15.66 -1.95 -2.10
N GLU A 10 15.86 -2.91 -1.19
CA GLU A 10 16.87 -3.96 -1.29
C GLU A 10 16.23 -5.33 -1.51
N ASP A 11 15.04 -5.37 -2.14
CA ASP A 11 14.38 -6.61 -2.50
C ASP A 11 15.26 -7.43 -3.46
N ASP A 12 15.76 -8.57 -2.96
CA ASP A 12 16.72 -9.42 -3.69
C ASP A 12 16.11 -10.12 -4.92
N PHE A 13 14.79 -10.00 -5.14
CA PHE A 13 14.09 -10.51 -6.32
C PHE A 13 13.78 -9.40 -7.34
N GLY A 14 14.09 -8.14 -7.04
CA GLY A 14 13.88 -7.00 -7.94
C GLY A 14 12.42 -6.57 -8.06
N PHE A 15 11.59 -6.88 -7.06
CA PHE A 15 10.18 -6.45 -7.06
C PHE A 15 10.00 -4.94 -6.84
N ASP A 16 11.00 -4.26 -6.32
CA ASP A 16 11.07 -2.79 -6.19
C ASP A 16 10.83 -2.10 -7.55
N ALA A 17 11.47 -2.58 -8.61
CA ALA A 17 11.30 -2.05 -9.96
C ALA A 17 9.86 -2.21 -10.45
N GLY A 18 9.23 -3.35 -10.17
CA GLY A 18 7.84 -3.63 -10.50
C GLY A 18 6.86 -2.76 -9.70
N ALA A 19 7.11 -2.58 -8.40
CA ALA A 19 6.31 -1.74 -7.54
C ALA A 19 6.35 -0.26 -7.98
N VAL A 20 7.54 0.26 -8.30
CA VAL A 20 7.71 1.62 -8.85
C VAL A 20 7.04 1.77 -10.21
N ALA A 21 7.06 0.74 -11.05
CA ALA A 21 6.34 0.77 -12.33
C ALA A 21 4.82 0.80 -12.14
N LEU A 22 4.30 0.06 -11.16
CA LEU A 22 2.88 0.03 -10.82
C LEU A 22 2.39 1.38 -10.27
N ASP A 23 3.14 2.01 -9.36
CA ASP A 23 2.87 3.37 -8.84
C ASP A 23 2.72 4.38 -9.98
N LYS A 24 3.71 4.44 -10.88
CA LYS A 24 3.66 5.31 -12.07
C LYS A 24 2.46 5.01 -12.97
N LEU A 25 2.13 3.73 -13.15
CA LEU A 25 1.01 3.31 -13.99
C LEU A 25 -0.34 3.76 -13.41
N LEU A 26 -0.55 3.55 -12.11
CA LEU A 26 -1.76 3.96 -11.40
C LEU A 26 -1.87 5.49 -11.37
N GLY A 27 -0.76 6.19 -11.12
CA GLY A 27 -0.68 7.65 -11.17
C GLY A 27 -1.04 8.21 -12.54
N SER A 28 -0.49 7.63 -13.63
CA SER A 28 -0.83 8.04 -15.00
C SER A 28 -2.30 7.88 -15.36
N ARG A 29 -3.01 6.97 -14.67
CA ARG A 29 -4.43 6.69 -14.85
C ARG A 29 -5.32 7.42 -13.85
N HIS A 30 -4.75 8.27 -12.99
CA HIS A 30 -5.47 8.97 -11.92
C HIS A 30 -6.23 8.02 -10.99
N ILE A 31 -5.69 6.82 -10.76
CA ILE A 31 -6.26 5.85 -9.82
C ILE A 31 -5.69 6.16 -8.44
N PRO A 32 -6.52 6.53 -7.43
CA PRO A 32 -6.03 6.80 -6.08
C PRO A 32 -5.38 5.55 -5.46
N HIS A 33 -4.15 5.70 -4.97
CA HIS A 33 -3.40 4.65 -4.30
C HIS A 33 -2.37 5.27 -3.33
N GLU A 34 -1.91 4.47 -2.38
CA GLU A 34 -0.82 4.80 -1.48
C GLU A 34 0.33 3.80 -1.74
N PHE A 35 1.50 4.31 -2.12
CA PHE A 35 2.70 3.52 -2.37
C PHE A 35 3.83 3.98 -1.48
N HIS A 36 4.59 3.02 -0.94
CA HIS A 36 5.83 3.28 -0.22
C HIS A 36 6.96 2.37 -0.68
N LEU A 37 8.14 2.96 -0.83
CA LEU A 37 9.39 2.23 -1.03
C LEU A 37 10.26 2.46 0.20
N TYR A 38 10.47 1.42 1.00
CA TYR A 38 11.23 1.49 2.25
C TYR A 38 12.56 0.76 2.14
N PRO A 39 13.59 1.11 2.94
CA PRO A 39 14.77 0.27 3.09
C PRO A 39 14.41 -1.14 3.57
N GLY A 40 15.11 -2.15 3.09
CA GLY A 40 14.92 -3.54 3.48
C GLY A 40 14.79 -4.53 2.32
N SER A 41 15.06 -5.80 2.63
CA SER A 41 15.05 -6.93 1.68
C SER A 41 13.74 -7.73 1.73
N HIS A 42 13.62 -8.74 0.86
CA HIS A 42 12.44 -9.61 0.76
C HIS A 42 12.37 -10.62 1.90
N ASN A 43 12.06 -10.17 3.12
CA ASN A 43 12.09 -11.01 4.32
C ASN A 43 11.00 -10.66 5.35
N TRP A 44 10.89 -11.50 6.39
CA TRP A 44 9.90 -11.33 7.45
C TRP A 44 10.15 -10.13 8.37
N ILE A 45 11.38 -9.62 8.44
CA ILE A 45 11.69 -8.42 9.23
C ILE A 45 11.04 -7.21 8.57
N TYR A 46 11.25 -7.03 7.27
CA TYR A 46 10.58 -6.01 6.47
C TYR A 46 9.06 -6.05 6.65
N VAL A 47 8.46 -7.25 6.53
CA VAL A 47 7.01 -7.42 6.72
C VAL A 47 6.58 -6.98 8.12
N ALA A 48 7.30 -7.39 9.16
CA ALA A 48 6.96 -7.03 10.54
C ALA A 48 7.09 -5.51 10.80
N GLU A 49 8.09 -4.86 10.21
CA GLU A 49 8.33 -3.42 10.33
C GLU A 49 7.22 -2.58 9.68
N HIS A 50 6.66 -3.05 8.55
CA HIS A 50 5.65 -2.30 7.78
C HIS A 50 4.20 -2.76 7.99
N LEU A 51 4.00 -3.90 8.67
CA LEU A 51 2.66 -4.39 9.05
C LEU A 51 1.81 -3.35 9.78
N PRO A 52 2.32 -2.53 10.73
CA PRO A 52 1.51 -1.51 11.38
C PRO A 52 0.95 -0.47 10.40
N ALA A 53 1.73 -0.01 9.42
CA ALA A 53 1.30 0.96 8.41
C ALA A 53 0.21 0.36 7.50
N LEU A 54 0.44 -0.88 7.02
CA LEU A 54 -0.54 -1.65 6.26
C LEU A 54 -1.88 -1.77 7.00
N LEU A 55 -1.85 -2.16 8.28
CA LEU A 55 -3.06 -2.32 9.09
C LEU A 55 -3.76 -0.98 9.33
N GLN A 56 -3.01 0.10 9.54
CA GLN A 56 -3.58 1.43 9.74
C GLN A 56 -4.31 1.93 8.50
N PHE A 57 -3.75 1.69 7.31
CA PHE A 57 -4.43 1.97 6.04
C PHE A 57 -5.77 1.24 5.93
N HIS A 58 -5.77 -0.08 6.18
CA HIS A 58 -6.98 -0.90 6.10
C HIS A 58 -8.04 -0.47 7.13
N PHE A 59 -7.62 -0.14 8.35
CA PHE A 59 -8.52 0.37 9.37
C PHE A 59 -9.23 1.64 8.90
N ARG A 60 -8.49 2.65 8.41
CA ARG A 60 -9.08 3.88 7.86
C ARG A 60 -10.02 3.58 6.69
N ALA A 61 -9.63 2.64 5.83
CA ALA A 61 -10.41 2.27 4.66
C ALA A 61 -11.77 1.67 5.05
N PHE A 62 -11.79 0.75 6.01
CA PHE A 62 -13.01 0.13 6.51
C PHE A 62 -13.87 1.09 7.33
N GLU A 63 -13.24 1.97 8.10
CA GLU A 63 -13.96 2.99 8.87
C GLU A 63 -14.70 3.97 7.94
N SER A 64 -14.02 4.46 6.89
CA SER A 64 -14.63 5.31 5.87
C SER A 64 -15.80 4.62 5.18
N ALA A 65 -15.65 3.33 4.82
CA ALA A 65 -16.73 2.56 4.19
C ALA A 65 -17.94 2.41 5.12
N SER A 66 -17.69 2.16 6.42
CA SER A 66 -18.73 2.01 7.44
C SER A 66 -19.52 3.31 7.63
N ARG A 67 -18.85 4.46 7.64
CA ARG A 67 -19.50 5.78 7.75
C ARG A 67 -20.36 6.12 6.53
N GLN A 68 -19.90 5.81 5.31
CA GLN A 68 -20.66 6.06 4.08
C GLN A 68 -21.96 5.23 3.99
N GLY A 69 -21.94 4.00 4.51
CA GLY A 69 -23.13 3.15 4.61
C GLY A 69 -24.17 3.71 5.58
N ASN A 70 -23.75 4.39 6.64
CA ASN A 70 -24.63 4.91 7.69
C ASN A 70 -25.22 6.30 7.36
N SER A 71 -24.58 7.07 6.48
CA SER A 71 -25.08 8.37 6.00
C SER A 71 -26.12 8.27 4.88
N SER A 72 -26.41 7.06 4.41
CA SER A 72 -27.41 6.79 3.36
C SER A 72 -28.74 6.24 3.92
N GLN A 73 -28.92 6.28 5.25
CA GLN A 73 -30.16 5.92 5.95
C GLN A 73 -30.80 7.13 6.61
#